data_AF-A0A0Q6B753-F1
#
_entry.id   AF-A0A0Q6B753-F1
#
_cell.length_a   1.000
_cell.length_b   1.000
_cell.length_c   1.000
_cell.angle_alpha   90.00
_cell.angle_beta   90.00
_cell.angle_gamma   90.00
#
_symmetry.space_group_name_H-M   'P 1'
#
loop_
_entity.id
_entity.type
_entity.pdbx_description
1 polymer ?
#
loop_
_entity_poly.entity_id
_entity_poly.type
_entity_poly.pdbx_seq_one_letter_code
_entity_poly.pdbx_strand_id
1 'polypeptide(L)'
;MQYLLQRIPPAFGDAVSDQLIHRHMHSKAGDDCQVHWQLTLPAKDIAEAQALLQAEPAKQIMLAAQGYQIPEREDVEADFFVDPTNLQPLRKEVLQTAPLGKLRASVELMYAMLTQARTNVQETHAEWSPAELQSAQASCQQQFHASSTEAACDCYSRGLAEKYSARQVKYNRYLLTNPYAFATGNGEEFKRLDKTLQTSCGLSL
;
A
#
# COMPACT_ATOMS: atom_id res chain seq x y z
N MET A 1 2.77 16.41 -7.57
CA MET A 1 3.53 15.15 -7.40
C MET A 1 3.14 14.33 -6.16
N GLN A 2 2.56 14.90 -5.09
CA GLN A 2 2.07 14.13 -3.93
C GLN A 2 0.90 13.18 -4.21
N TYR A 3 0.03 13.49 -5.18
CA TYR A 3 -1.16 12.69 -5.49
C TYR A 3 -0.87 11.27 -6.00
N LEU A 4 0.30 11.03 -6.62
CA LEU A 4 0.68 9.69 -7.09
C LEU A 4 1.34 8.84 -6.00
N LEU A 5 2.04 9.47 -5.04
CA LEU A 5 2.60 8.77 -3.88
C LEU A 5 1.52 8.24 -2.93
N GLN A 6 0.39 8.96 -2.84
CA GLN A 6 -0.79 8.55 -2.07
C GLN A 6 -1.50 7.30 -2.64
N ARG A 7 -1.11 6.81 -3.82
CA ARG A 7 -1.67 5.60 -4.43
C ARG A 7 -0.82 4.34 -4.22
N ILE A 8 0.39 4.46 -3.69
CA ILE A 8 1.21 3.28 -3.38
C ILE A 8 0.49 2.47 -2.31
N PRO A 9 0.22 1.18 -2.53
CA PRO A 9 -0.42 0.35 -1.53
C PRO A 9 0.40 0.36 -0.22
N PRO A 10 -0.21 0.71 0.92
CA PRO A 10 0.52 0.88 2.18
C PRO A 10 1.23 -0.40 2.64
N ALA A 11 0.72 -1.59 2.30
CA ALA A 11 1.42 -2.84 2.59
C ALA A 11 2.79 -2.93 1.91
N PHE A 12 2.96 -2.34 0.71
CA PHE A 12 4.29 -2.24 0.08
C PHE A 12 5.22 -1.34 0.90
N GLY A 13 4.71 -0.18 1.32
CA GLY A 13 5.48 0.76 2.14
C GLY A 13 5.91 0.17 3.49
N ASP A 14 5.05 -0.64 4.10
CA ASP A 14 5.36 -1.34 5.36
C ASP A 14 6.40 -2.44 5.12
N ALA A 15 6.27 -3.25 4.06
CA ALA A 15 7.27 -4.25 3.70
C ALA A 15 8.66 -3.64 3.39
N VAL A 16 8.71 -2.45 2.77
CA VAL A 16 9.96 -1.70 2.58
C VAL A 16 10.52 -1.20 3.92
N SER A 17 9.67 -0.68 4.81
CA SER A 17 10.07 -0.17 6.12
C SER A 17 10.61 -1.28 7.03
N ASP A 18 10.03 -2.47 6.91
CA ASP A 18 10.46 -3.70 7.59
C ASP A 18 11.68 -4.35 6.96
N GLN A 19 12.25 -3.74 5.90
CA GLN A 19 13.41 -4.25 5.17
C GLN A 19 13.21 -5.65 4.57
N LEU A 20 11.95 -6.02 4.29
CA LEU A 20 11.61 -7.30 3.68
C LEU A 20 11.79 -7.28 2.15
N ILE A 21 11.81 -6.08 1.56
CA ILE A 21 12.05 -5.89 0.12
C ILE A 21 13.47 -5.37 -0.08
N HIS A 22 14.25 -6.10 -0.89
CA HIS A 22 15.57 -5.66 -1.32
C HIS A 22 15.51 -5.14 -2.75
N ARG A 23 16.27 -4.06 -3.02
CA ARG A 23 16.33 -3.42 -4.33
C ARG A 23 17.77 -3.29 -4.78
N HIS A 24 18.05 -3.71 -6.00
CA HIS A 24 19.35 -3.52 -6.61
C HIS A 24 19.18 -2.93 -8.00
N MET A 25 19.95 -1.88 -8.31
CA MET A 25 19.86 -1.19 -9.59
C MET A 25 21.29 -0.87 -10.05
N HIS A 26 21.59 -1.21 -11.29
CA HIS A 26 22.89 -0.96 -11.89
C HIS A 26 22.73 -0.58 -13.36
N SER A 27 23.70 0.17 -13.90
CA SER A 27 23.79 0.40 -15.35
C SER A 27 24.19 -0.90 -16.05
N LYS A 28 23.55 -1.19 -17.19
CA LYS A 28 23.92 -2.34 -18.00
C LYS A 28 25.17 -1.98 -18.82
N ALA A 29 26.20 -2.83 -18.76
CA ALA A 29 27.45 -2.55 -19.46
C ALA A 29 27.24 -2.50 -20.98
N GLY A 30 27.69 -1.41 -21.62
CA GLY A 30 27.71 -1.27 -23.09
C GLY A 30 26.69 -0.28 -23.67
N ASP A 31 25.75 0.25 -22.88
CA ASP A 31 24.79 1.28 -23.31
C ASP A 31 24.60 2.34 -22.20
N ASP A 32 25.03 3.58 -22.46
CA ASP A 32 25.20 4.65 -21.44
C ASP A 32 23.90 5.13 -20.76
N CYS A 33 22.74 4.56 -21.09
CA CYS A 33 21.45 4.95 -20.53
C CYS A 33 20.53 3.75 -20.24
N GLN A 34 21.04 2.52 -20.29
CA GLN A 34 20.27 1.35 -19.93
C GLN A 34 20.51 0.97 -18.46
N VAL A 35 19.41 0.74 -17.75
CA VAL A 35 19.39 0.37 -16.33
C VAL A 35 18.80 -1.02 -16.22
N HIS A 36 19.43 -1.86 -15.40
CA HIS A 36 18.85 -3.10 -14.90
C HIS A 36 18.40 -2.86 -13.46
N TRP A 37 17.14 -3.18 -13.17
CA TRP A 37 16.56 -3.09 -11.85
C TRP A 37 16.05 -4.46 -11.40
N GLN A 38 16.51 -4.90 -10.25
CA GLN A 38 16.10 -6.11 -9.57
C GLN A 38 15.44 -5.77 -8.23
N LEU A 39 14.33 -6.44 -7.95
CA LEU A 39 13.64 -6.44 -6.67
C LEU A 39 13.55 -7.86 -6.16
N THR A 40 13.90 -8.06 -4.88
CA THR A 40 13.63 -9.31 -4.16
C THR A 40 12.44 -9.07 -3.25
N LEU A 41 11.36 -9.80 -3.50
CA LEU A 41 10.08 -9.74 -2.80
C LEU A 41 9.96 -10.90 -1.80
N PRO A 42 9.26 -10.73 -0.67
CA PRO A 42 9.07 -11.81 0.29
C PRO A 42 8.24 -12.97 -0.29
N ALA A 43 8.73 -14.20 -0.19
CA ALA A 43 7.97 -15.39 -0.59
C ALA A 43 6.58 -15.47 0.05
N LYS A 44 6.45 -15.06 1.32
CA LYS A 44 5.18 -15.04 2.06
C LYS A 44 4.15 -14.14 1.39
N ASP A 45 4.57 -12.96 0.94
CA ASP A 45 3.69 -11.97 0.30
C ASP A 45 3.21 -12.47 -1.07
N ILE A 46 4.12 -13.10 -1.83
CA ILE A 46 3.78 -13.74 -3.11
C ILE A 46 2.75 -14.86 -2.89
N ALA A 47 3.01 -15.76 -1.93
CA ALA A 47 2.15 -16.90 -1.64
C ALA A 47 0.76 -16.46 -1.18
N GLU A 48 0.68 -15.46 -0.28
CA GLU A 48 -0.60 -14.90 0.17
C GLU A 48 -1.38 -14.30 -1.01
N ALA A 49 -0.73 -13.51 -1.86
CA ALA A 49 -1.39 -12.88 -3.00
C ALA A 49 -1.88 -13.90 -4.05
N GLN A 50 -1.12 -14.98 -4.27
CA GLN A 50 -1.53 -16.09 -5.12
C GLN A 50 -2.75 -16.82 -4.54
N ALA A 51 -2.76 -17.10 -3.22
CA ALA A 51 -3.91 -17.71 -2.56
C ALA A 51 -5.17 -16.85 -2.68
N LEU A 52 -5.04 -15.53 -2.53
CA LEU A 52 -6.15 -14.58 -2.72
C LEU A 52 -6.70 -14.61 -4.16
N LEU A 53 -5.85 -14.71 -5.19
CA LEU A 53 -6.32 -14.85 -6.58
C LEU A 53 -7.01 -16.19 -6.83
N GLN A 54 -6.46 -17.28 -6.30
CA GLN A 54 -7.02 -18.63 -6.47
C GLN A 54 -8.39 -18.76 -5.81
N ALA A 55 -8.63 -18.04 -4.71
CA ALA A 55 -9.94 -17.97 -4.06
C ALA A 55 -11.00 -17.25 -4.93
N GLU A 56 -10.59 -16.44 -5.91
CA GLU A 56 -11.48 -15.68 -6.82
C GLU A 56 -11.13 -15.94 -8.32
N PRO A 57 -11.42 -17.13 -8.88
CA PRO A 57 -11.02 -17.49 -10.25
C PRO A 57 -11.48 -16.52 -11.34
N ALA A 58 -12.70 -15.96 -11.19
CA ALA A 58 -13.22 -14.97 -12.13
C ALA A 58 -12.36 -13.69 -12.18
N LYS A 59 -11.85 -13.25 -11.02
CA LYS A 59 -10.97 -12.09 -10.90
C LYS A 59 -9.60 -12.37 -11.50
N GLN A 60 -9.06 -13.57 -11.28
CA GLN A 60 -7.82 -13.99 -11.93
C GLN A 60 -7.93 -13.91 -13.45
N ILE A 61 -9.02 -14.42 -14.04
CA ILE A 61 -9.26 -14.36 -15.49
C ILE A 61 -9.36 -12.90 -15.97
N MET A 62 -10.13 -12.07 -15.26
CA MET A 62 -10.33 -10.66 -15.60
C MET A 62 -9.02 -9.85 -15.57
N LEU A 63 -8.16 -10.09 -14.57
CA LEU A 63 -6.87 -9.41 -14.44
C LEU A 63 -5.89 -9.89 -15.51
N ALA A 64 -5.85 -11.20 -15.77
CA ALA A 64 -5.01 -11.78 -16.83
C ALA A 64 -5.39 -11.23 -18.22
N ALA A 65 -6.68 -11.08 -18.50
CA ALA A 65 -7.17 -10.48 -19.77
C ALA A 65 -6.71 -9.02 -19.95
N GLN A 66 -6.42 -8.31 -18.86
CA GLN A 66 -5.89 -6.94 -18.86
C GLN A 66 -4.35 -6.89 -18.83
N GLY A 67 -3.68 -8.05 -18.93
CA GLY A 67 -2.22 -8.14 -18.90
C GLY A 67 -1.61 -7.94 -17.51
N TYR A 68 -2.41 -8.05 -16.44
CA TYR A 68 -1.89 -8.08 -15.07
C TYR A 68 -1.56 -9.51 -14.65
N GLN A 69 -0.44 -9.65 -13.95
CA GLN A 69 0.01 -10.90 -13.35
C GLN A 69 0.63 -10.59 -11.99
N ILE A 70 0.55 -11.50 -11.03
CA ILE A 70 1.28 -11.40 -9.75
C ILE A 70 2.66 -12.06 -9.94
N PRO A 71 3.72 -11.55 -9.31
CA PRO A 71 5.01 -12.22 -9.32
C PRO A 71 4.91 -13.70 -8.94
N GLU A 72 5.62 -14.56 -9.66
CA GLU A 72 5.69 -16.00 -9.38
C GLU A 72 6.96 -16.39 -8.61
N ARG A 73 7.90 -15.46 -8.51
CA ARG A 73 9.24 -15.64 -7.94
C ARG A 73 9.59 -14.43 -7.09
N GLU A 74 10.46 -14.65 -6.11
CA GLU A 74 10.96 -13.59 -5.21
C GLU A 74 11.76 -12.55 -5.98
N ASP A 75 12.65 -13.00 -6.85
CA ASP A 75 13.43 -12.11 -7.71
C ASP A 75 12.67 -11.76 -8.98
N VAL A 76 12.37 -10.46 -9.10
CA VAL A 76 11.75 -9.88 -10.29
C VAL A 76 12.59 -8.73 -10.79
N GLU A 77 12.66 -8.60 -12.12
CA GLU A 77 13.63 -7.71 -12.76
C GLU A 77 13.02 -7.00 -13.98
N ALA A 78 13.60 -5.85 -14.30
CA ALA A 78 13.29 -5.10 -15.51
C ALA A 78 14.51 -4.33 -16.01
N ASP A 79 14.76 -4.44 -17.31
CA ASP A 79 15.66 -3.55 -18.03
C ASP A 79 14.85 -2.39 -18.62
N PHE A 80 15.36 -1.17 -18.51
CA PHE A 80 14.74 0.01 -19.10
C PHE A 80 15.75 1.11 -19.41
N PHE A 81 15.34 2.05 -20.26
CA PHE A 81 16.14 3.22 -20.61
C PHE A 81 15.74 4.44 -19.80
N VAL A 82 16.73 5.25 -19.42
CA VAL A 82 16.54 6.57 -18.79
C VAL A 82 16.89 7.70 -19.76
N ASP A 83 16.34 8.89 -19.51
CA ASP A 83 16.80 10.12 -20.15
C ASP A 83 18.16 10.53 -19.54
N PRO A 84 19.23 10.69 -20.35
CA PRO A 84 20.56 11.06 -19.85
C PRO A 84 20.59 12.39 -19.11
N THR A 85 19.61 13.26 -19.35
CA THR A 85 19.59 14.64 -18.82
C THR A 85 19.05 14.69 -17.39
N ASN A 86 18.11 13.81 -17.04
CA ASN A 86 17.39 13.86 -15.76
C ASN A 86 17.32 12.50 -15.04
N LEU A 87 17.85 11.44 -15.65
CA LEU A 87 17.89 10.07 -15.14
C LEU A 87 16.51 9.48 -14.80
N GLN A 88 15.43 10.03 -15.37
CA GLN A 88 14.09 9.47 -15.26
C GLN A 88 13.89 8.40 -16.34
N PRO A 89 13.12 7.33 -16.06
CA PRO A 89 12.73 6.37 -17.09
C PRO A 89 12.04 7.08 -18.27
N LEU A 90 12.40 6.71 -19.50
CA LEU A 90 11.73 7.25 -20.68
C LEU A 90 10.22 6.92 -20.63
N ARG A 91 9.37 7.80 -21.17
CA ARG A 91 7.90 7.64 -21.11
C ARG A 91 7.41 6.29 -21.64
N LYS A 92 8.07 5.72 -22.64
CA LYS A 92 7.72 4.40 -23.20
C LYS A 92 7.97 3.25 -22.21
N GLU A 93 8.94 3.40 -21.32
CA GLU A 93 9.36 2.36 -20.36
C GLU A 93 8.38 2.22 -19.20
N VAL A 94 7.65 3.29 -18.86
CA VAL A 94 6.65 3.28 -17.79
C VAL A 94 5.28 2.77 -18.24
N LEU A 95 5.09 2.48 -19.53
CA LEU A 95 3.85 1.89 -20.04
C LEU A 95 3.77 0.42 -19.63
N GLN A 96 2.57 -0.08 -19.33
CA GLN A 96 2.33 -1.49 -18.96
C GLN A 96 2.71 -2.49 -20.07
N THR A 97 3.03 -2.02 -21.27
CA THR A 97 3.55 -2.86 -22.35
C THR A 97 5.07 -3.09 -22.26
N ALA A 98 5.80 -2.20 -21.60
CA ALA A 98 7.25 -2.26 -21.43
C ALA A 98 7.65 -3.02 -20.15
N PRO A 99 8.88 -3.58 -20.05
CA PRO A 99 9.31 -4.38 -18.90
C PRO A 99 9.16 -3.67 -17.55
N LEU A 100 9.62 -2.42 -17.43
CA LEU A 100 9.50 -1.65 -16.19
C LEU A 100 8.04 -1.40 -15.79
N GLY A 101 7.20 -0.99 -16.75
CA GLY A 101 5.78 -0.79 -16.49
C GLY A 101 5.05 -2.08 -16.09
N LYS A 102 5.39 -3.23 -16.69
CA LYS A 102 4.87 -4.55 -16.30
C LYS A 102 5.27 -4.91 -14.87
N LEU A 103 6.56 -4.80 -14.56
CA LEU A 103 7.09 -5.08 -13.23
C LEU A 103 6.38 -4.23 -12.17
N ARG A 104 6.30 -2.91 -12.40
CA ARG A 104 5.60 -1.99 -11.51
C ARG A 104 4.14 -2.39 -11.32
N ALA A 105 3.40 -2.62 -12.42
CA ALA A 105 1.98 -2.98 -12.36
C ALA A 105 1.75 -4.29 -11.59
N SER A 106 2.64 -5.27 -11.77
CA SER A 106 2.61 -6.57 -11.11
C SER A 106 2.81 -6.45 -9.59
N VAL A 107 3.84 -5.72 -9.16
CA VAL A 107 4.13 -5.47 -7.74
C VAL A 107 3.04 -4.61 -7.10
N GLU A 108 2.60 -3.54 -7.77
CA GLU A 108 1.54 -2.64 -7.29
C GLU A 108 0.23 -3.40 -7.09
N LEU A 109 -0.16 -4.26 -8.03
CA LEU A 109 -1.35 -5.12 -7.90
C LEU A 109 -1.22 -6.09 -6.71
N MET A 110 -0.08 -6.77 -6.59
CA MET A 110 0.16 -7.71 -5.49
C MET A 110 -0.05 -7.03 -4.13
N TYR A 111 0.62 -5.91 -3.89
CA TYR A 111 0.50 -5.21 -2.62
C TYR A 111 -0.82 -4.46 -2.43
N ALA A 112 -1.52 -4.09 -3.51
CA ALA A 112 -2.90 -3.62 -3.41
C ALA A 112 -3.81 -4.73 -2.87
N MET A 113 -3.66 -5.96 -3.34
CA MET A 113 -4.41 -7.12 -2.83
C MET A 113 -4.06 -7.42 -1.37
N LEU A 114 -2.78 -7.41 -1.01
CA LEU A 114 -2.34 -7.64 0.37
C LEU A 114 -2.84 -6.54 1.31
N THR A 115 -2.79 -5.27 0.90
CA THR A 115 -3.35 -4.16 1.67
C THR A 115 -4.80 -4.43 2.03
N GLN A 116 -5.59 -4.91 1.05
CA GLN A 116 -7.00 -5.21 1.26
C GLN A 116 -7.21 -6.40 2.19
N ALA A 117 -6.57 -7.52 1.90
CA ALA A 117 -6.72 -8.73 2.70
C ALA A 117 -6.35 -8.50 4.16
N ARG A 118 -5.28 -7.73 4.41
CA ARG A 118 -4.75 -7.45 5.74
C ARG A 118 -5.51 -6.39 6.54
N THR A 119 -6.59 -5.79 5.99
CA THR A 119 -7.40 -4.79 6.73
C THR A 119 -8.14 -5.36 7.93
N ASN A 120 -8.56 -6.62 7.86
CA ASN A 120 -9.45 -7.24 8.84
C ASN A 120 -8.93 -8.58 9.38
N VAL A 121 -7.66 -8.94 9.10
CA VAL A 121 -7.06 -10.14 9.68
C VAL A 121 -7.02 -9.95 11.19
N GLN A 122 -7.68 -10.83 11.95
CA GLN A 122 -7.55 -10.89 13.40
C GLN A 122 -6.14 -11.38 13.75
N GLU A 123 -5.15 -10.49 13.68
CA GLU A 123 -3.87 -10.70 14.33
C GLU A 123 -3.97 -10.21 15.77
N THR A 124 -3.23 -10.84 16.68
CA THR A 124 -2.99 -10.28 18.01
C THR A 124 -2.23 -8.98 17.81
N HIS A 125 -2.92 -7.83 17.86
CA HIS A 125 -2.27 -6.55 17.62
C HIS A 125 -1.45 -6.15 18.83
N ALA A 126 -0.16 -5.91 18.59
CA ALA A 126 0.70 -5.28 19.58
C ALA A 126 0.16 -3.89 19.93
N GLU A 127 0.36 -3.48 21.17
CA GLU A 127 0.07 -2.12 21.61
C GLU A 127 0.84 -1.13 20.71
N TRP A 128 0.17 -0.06 20.29
CA TRP A 128 0.79 0.92 19.40
C TRP A 128 1.97 1.57 20.09
N SER A 129 3.07 1.70 19.35
CA SER A 129 4.21 2.46 19.81
C SER A 129 3.85 3.94 20.00
N PRO A 130 4.59 4.67 20.86
CA PRO A 130 4.40 6.12 21.02
C PRO A 130 4.49 6.88 19.69
N ALA A 131 5.35 6.44 18.77
CA ALA A 131 5.49 7.04 17.45
C ALA A 131 4.24 6.86 16.58
N GLU A 132 3.61 5.68 16.62
CA GLU A 132 2.37 5.41 15.89
C GLU A 132 1.20 6.24 16.42
N LEU A 133 1.07 6.34 17.75
CA LEU A 133 0.08 7.21 18.38
C LEU A 133 0.28 8.67 17.99
N GLN A 134 1.51 9.18 18.08
CA GLN A 134 1.83 10.56 17.72
C GLN A 134 1.54 10.84 16.23
N SER A 135 1.88 9.91 15.34
CA SER A 135 1.58 10.02 13.91
C SER A 135 0.06 10.03 13.64
N ALA A 136 -0.70 9.22 14.37
CA ALA A 136 -2.15 9.15 14.22
C ALA A 136 -2.84 10.41 14.77
N GLN A 137 -2.36 10.93 15.89
CA GLN A 137 -2.81 12.20 16.46
C GLN A 137 -2.53 13.35 15.49
N ALA A 138 -1.30 13.49 14.99
CA ALA A 138 -0.96 14.53 14.01
C ALA A 138 -1.85 14.47 12.76
N SER A 139 -2.15 13.26 12.27
CA SER A 139 -3.05 13.06 11.13
C SER A 139 -4.49 13.50 11.47
N CYS A 140 -4.98 13.17 12.67
CA CYS A 140 -6.29 13.60 13.15
C CYS A 140 -6.39 15.13 13.25
N GLN A 141 -5.37 15.79 13.79
CA GLN A 141 -5.33 17.25 13.95
C GLN A 141 -5.31 18.00 12.61
N GLN A 142 -4.79 17.36 11.56
CA GLN A 142 -4.82 17.91 10.20
C GLN A 142 -6.17 17.75 9.51
N GLN A 143 -6.95 16.75 9.91
CA GLN A 143 -8.18 16.36 9.24
C GLN A 143 -9.45 16.88 9.93
N PHE A 144 -9.40 17.08 11.25
CA PHE A 144 -10.57 17.36 12.06
C PHE A 144 -10.36 18.57 12.98
N HIS A 145 -11.48 19.18 13.35
CA HIS A 145 -11.57 20.28 14.29
C HIS A 145 -12.36 19.86 15.55
N ALA A 146 -11.97 20.40 16.71
CA ALA A 146 -12.71 20.26 17.96
C ALA A 146 -12.41 21.44 18.88
N SER A 147 -13.19 21.62 19.95
CA SER A 147 -12.93 22.65 20.97
C SER A 147 -11.61 22.42 21.71
N SER A 148 -11.19 21.16 21.85
CA SER A 148 -9.86 20.76 22.33
C SER A 148 -9.30 19.68 21.40
N THR A 149 -8.71 20.13 20.30
CA THR A 149 -8.24 19.25 19.22
C THR A 149 -7.21 18.21 19.68
N GLU A 150 -6.32 18.57 20.61
CA GLU A 150 -5.33 17.63 21.15
C GLU A 150 -5.98 16.48 21.94
N ALA A 151 -6.87 16.79 22.88
CA ALA A 151 -7.57 15.78 23.68
C ALA A 151 -8.54 14.94 22.83
N ALA A 152 -9.23 15.55 21.86
CA ALA A 152 -10.11 14.86 20.94
C ALA A 152 -9.35 13.86 20.05
N CYS A 153 -8.17 14.25 19.54
CA CYS A 153 -7.33 13.38 18.74
C CYS A 153 -6.62 12.29 19.54
N ASP A 154 -6.28 12.53 20.82
CA ASP A 154 -5.83 11.46 21.73
C ASP A 154 -6.94 10.43 21.97
N CYS A 155 -8.16 10.87 22.31
CA CYS A 155 -9.34 10.00 22.44
C CYS A 155 -9.56 9.14 21.18
N TYR A 156 -9.53 9.78 20.01
CA TYR A 156 -9.79 9.11 18.74
C TYR A 156 -8.70 8.10 18.36
N SER A 157 -7.42 8.47 18.51
CA SER A 157 -6.30 7.56 18.21
C SER A 157 -6.24 6.35 19.14
N ARG A 158 -6.53 6.53 20.45
CA ARG A 158 -6.62 5.43 21.41
C ARG A 158 -7.79 4.49 21.11
N GLY A 159 -8.96 5.04 20.79
CA GLY A 159 -10.13 4.23 20.43
C GLY A 159 -9.90 3.38 19.18
N LEU A 160 -9.11 3.87 18.21
CA LEU A 160 -8.68 3.05 17.08
C LEU A 160 -7.71 1.94 17.49
N ALA A 161 -6.74 2.27 18.36
CA ALA A 161 -5.73 1.32 18.84
C ALA A 161 -6.32 0.16 19.67
N GLU A 162 -7.48 0.34 20.29
CA GLU A 162 -8.19 -0.74 20.99
C GLU A 162 -8.63 -1.88 20.06
N LYS A 163 -8.90 -1.58 18.78
CA LYS A 163 -9.50 -2.53 17.82
C LYS A 163 -8.59 -2.93 16.68
N TYR A 164 -7.67 -2.05 16.29
CA TYR A 164 -6.85 -2.22 15.10
C TYR A 164 -5.38 -1.94 15.41
N SER A 165 -4.48 -2.63 14.72
CA SER A 165 -3.08 -2.20 14.65
C SER A 165 -2.93 -0.91 13.84
N ALA A 166 -1.83 -0.18 14.04
CA ALA A 166 -1.56 1.05 13.29
C ALA A 166 -1.54 0.80 11.77
N ARG A 167 -1.01 -0.35 11.34
CA ARG A 167 -1.02 -0.78 9.93
C ARG A 167 -2.44 -1.01 9.41
N GLN A 168 -3.29 -1.69 10.18
CA GLN A 168 -4.68 -1.90 9.80
C GLN A 168 -5.44 -0.57 9.66
N VAL A 169 -5.20 0.39 10.54
CA VAL A 169 -5.79 1.74 10.40
C VAL A 169 -5.30 2.41 9.11
N LYS A 170 -3.99 2.35 8.82
CA LYS A 170 -3.40 2.87 7.58
C LYS A 170 -4.01 2.20 6.33
N TYR A 171 -4.17 0.88 6.36
CA TYR A 171 -4.74 0.11 5.25
C TYR A 171 -6.21 0.46 5.03
N ASN A 172 -7.03 0.46 6.10
CA ASN A 172 -8.43 0.83 6.02
C ASN A 172 -8.60 2.26 5.48
N ARG A 173 -7.84 3.24 6.00
CA ARG A 173 -7.87 4.62 5.48
C ARG A 173 -7.50 4.70 4.00
N TYR A 174 -6.48 3.95 3.57
CA TYR A 174 -6.13 3.87 2.15
C TYR A 174 -7.30 3.36 1.31
N LEU A 175 -7.99 2.28 1.74
CA LEU A 175 -9.14 1.75 1.01
C LEU A 175 -10.31 2.75 0.94
N LEU A 176 -10.54 3.55 1.99
CA LEU A 176 -11.60 4.57 2.00
C LEU A 176 -11.36 5.69 0.96
N THR A 177 -10.10 6.01 0.71
CA THR A 177 -9.71 7.10 -0.21
C THR A 177 -9.45 6.64 -1.64
N ASN A 178 -9.33 5.33 -1.86
CA ASN A 178 -9.04 4.77 -3.18
C ASN A 178 -10.29 4.12 -3.78
N PRO A 179 -10.95 4.74 -4.77
CA PRO A 179 -12.17 4.19 -5.39
C PRO A 179 -11.92 2.88 -6.16
N TYR A 180 -10.65 2.51 -6.39
CA TYR A 180 -10.23 1.28 -7.05
C TYR A 180 -9.68 0.24 -6.07
N ALA A 181 -9.57 0.57 -4.78
CA ALA A 181 -9.44 -0.45 -3.75
C ALA A 181 -10.67 -1.35 -3.84
N PHE A 182 -10.46 -2.64 -4.11
CA PHE A 182 -11.50 -3.48 -4.66
C PHE A 182 -12.67 -3.55 -3.68
N ALA A 183 -13.87 -3.49 -4.25
CA ALA A 183 -15.17 -3.52 -3.58
C ALA A 183 -15.45 -4.87 -2.90
N THR A 184 -14.60 -5.24 -1.96
CA THR A 184 -14.92 -6.21 -0.93
C THR A 184 -15.68 -5.44 0.14
N GLY A 185 -16.72 -6.01 0.75
CA GLY A 185 -17.42 -5.40 1.91
C GLY A 185 -16.53 -5.17 3.14
N ASN A 186 -15.22 -5.26 2.98
CA ASN A 186 -14.20 -4.98 3.98
C ASN A 186 -14.21 -3.49 4.35
N GLY A 187 -14.18 -3.23 5.66
CA GLY A 187 -14.08 -1.89 6.20
C GLY A 187 -15.41 -1.25 6.60
N GLU A 188 -16.57 -1.93 6.48
CA GLU A 188 -17.81 -1.41 7.08
C GLU A 188 -17.71 -1.25 8.60
N GLU A 189 -17.10 -2.23 9.27
CA GLU A 189 -16.84 -2.17 10.71
C GLU A 189 -15.89 -1.01 11.04
N PHE A 190 -14.81 -0.87 10.28
CA PHE A 190 -13.87 0.25 10.44
C PHE A 190 -14.57 1.61 10.23
N LYS A 191 -15.37 1.77 9.16
CA LYS A 191 -16.15 2.99 8.91
C LYS A 191 -17.11 3.32 10.05
N ARG A 192 -17.76 2.29 10.61
CA ARG A 192 -18.68 2.44 11.73
C ARG A 192 -17.92 2.89 12.98
N LEU A 193 -16.82 2.23 13.33
CA LEU A 193 -15.98 2.61 14.44
C LEU A 193 -15.44 4.04 14.27
N ASP A 194 -14.90 4.36 13.09
CA ASP A 194 -14.35 5.67 12.75
C ASP A 194 -15.37 6.79 12.98
N LYS A 195 -16.60 6.61 12.47
CA LYS A 195 -17.70 7.57 12.68
C LYS A 195 -18.13 7.66 14.14
N THR A 196 -18.20 6.53 14.84
CA THR A 196 -18.54 6.49 16.28
C THR A 196 -17.49 7.24 17.09
N LEU A 197 -16.20 7.02 16.85
CA LEU A 197 -15.10 7.69 17.55
C LEU A 197 -15.05 9.18 17.24
N GLN A 198 -15.27 9.58 15.99
CA GLN A 198 -15.37 11.01 15.64
C GLN A 198 -16.47 11.69 16.46
N THR A 199 -17.65 11.06 16.53
CA THR A 199 -18.78 11.60 17.29
C THR A 199 -18.50 11.63 18.79
N SER A 200 -17.99 10.53 19.37
CA SER A 200 -17.77 10.42 20.82
C SER A 200 -16.61 11.28 21.32
N CYS A 201 -15.58 11.50 20.50
CA CYS A 201 -14.44 12.36 20.83
C CYS A 201 -14.68 13.83 20.46
N GLY A 202 -15.86 14.18 19.91
CA GLY A 202 -16.22 15.57 19.58
C GLY A 202 -15.47 16.14 18.38
N LEU A 203 -15.05 15.29 17.43
CA LEU A 203 -14.39 15.68 16.19
C LEU A 203 -15.43 16.02 15.12
N SER A 204 -15.20 17.10 14.38
CA SER A 204 -15.89 17.44 13.14
C SER A 204 -14.90 17.63 12.00
N LEU A 205 -15.34 17.42 10.76
CA LEU A 205 -14.57 17.82 9.57
C LEU A 205 -14.45 19.35 9.48
#